data_AF-A0AAW0GR32-F1
#
_entry.id   AF-A0AAW0GR32-F1
#
_cell.length_a   1.000
_cell.length_b   1.000
_cell.length_c   1.000
_cell.angle_alpha   90.00
_cell.angle_beta   90.00
_cell.angle_gamma   90.00
#
_symmetry.space_group_name_H-M   'P 1'
#
loop_
_entity.id
_entity.type
_entity.pdbx_description
1 polymer ?
#
loop_
_entity_poly.entity_id
_entity_poly.type
_entity_poly.pdbx_seq_one_letter_code
_entity_poly.pdbx_strand_id
1 'polypeptide(L)'
;MTWIMGYIKHFDGSRLKDGSLHVGWVDAKSGEPVDDKDVRLQYEQQILEHAGVRLIEPELFKGCDPKKKVFHQEVELLHDLEPFESSQADAEKFKYEHGDKCDVWAGGEGEWFIKFKKGARVCIPKGFQFNHLISGQTPTGWDAGCYGIPADIIAQVKHCAFDYL
;
A
#
# COMPACT_ATOMS: atom_id res chain seq x y z
N MET A 1 -16.41 -14.31 -10.51
CA MET A 1 -15.11 -13.63 -10.67
C MET A 1 -15.27 -12.16 -11.04
N THR A 2 -15.98 -11.81 -12.11
CA THR A 2 -16.14 -10.42 -12.59
C THR A 2 -16.62 -9.44 -11.51
N TRP A 3 -17.60 -9.83 -10.70
CA TRP A 3 -18.09 -9.05 -9.56
C TRP A 3 -17.04 -8.95 -8.43
N ILE A 4 -16.38 -10.06 -8.09
CA ILE A 4 -15.34 -10.12 -7.04
C ILE A 4 -14.19 -9.17 -7.37
N MET A 5 -13.78 -9.11 -8.64
CA MET A 5 -12.71 -8.22 -9.12
C MET A 5 -13.16 -6.77 -9.35
N GLY A 6 -14.41 -6.44 -9.02
CA GLY A 6 -14.95 -5.09 -9.14
C GLY A 6 -15.16 -4.61 -10.57
N TYR A 7 -15.17 -5.50 -11.58
CA TYR A 7 -15.41 -5.10 -12.97
C TYR A 7 -16.88 -4.78 -13.24
N ILE A 8 -17.80 -5.46 -12.56
CA ILE A 8 -19.24 -5.20 -12.64
C ILE A 8 -19.83 -4.97 -11.27
N LYS A 9 -20.90 -4.19 -11.21
CA LYS A 9 -21.71 -3.98 -10.00
C LYS A 9 -23.20 -4.09 -10.33
N HIS A 10 -24.00 -4.49 -9.35
CA HIS A 10 -25.44 -4.50 -9.52
C HIS A 10 -25.94 -3.05 -9.50
N PHE A 11 -26.75 -2.69 -10.49
CA PHE A 11 -27.45 -1.43 -10.57
C PHE A 11 -28.95 -1.68 -10.36
N ASP A 12 -29.50 -1.01 -9.34
CA ASP A 12 -30.93 -0.99 -9.02
C ASP A 12 -31.43 0.46 -8.92
N GLY A 13 -30.87 1.34 -9.77
CA GLY A 13 -31.28 2.72 -9.86
C GLY A 13 -32.44 2.88 -10.85
N SER A 14 -33.22 3.94 -10.69
CA SER A 14 -34.36 4.17 -11.60
C SER A 14 -33.92 4.46 -13.04
N ARG A 15 -32.80 5.16 -13.29
CA ARG A 15 -32.33 5.48 -14.64
C ARG A 15 -30.81 5.46 -14.78
N LEU A 16 -30.33 4.91 -15.90
CA LEU A 16 -28.94 5.04 -16.34
C LEU A 16 -28.63 6.47 -16.79
N LYS A 17 -27.35 6.73 -17.10
CA LYS A 17 -26.88 8.05 -17.57
C LYS A 17 -27.61 8.52 -18.84
N ASP A 18 -28.06 7.59 -19.67
CA ASP A 18 -28.82 7.86 -20.90
C ASP A 18 -30.34 8.04 -20.67
N GLY A 19 -30.80 7.89 -19.42
CA GLY A 19 -32.19 8.02 -19.03
C GLY A 19 -33.03 6.74 -19.17
N SER A 20 -32.45 5.64 -19.65
CA SER A 20 -33.14 4.35 -19.76
C SER A 20 -33.31 3.68 -18.39
N LEU A 21 -34.41 2.93 -18.22
CA LEU A 21 -34.63 2.10 -17.03
C LEU A 21 -33.76 0.85 -17.16
N HIS A 22 -33.00 0.51 -16.12
CA HIS A 22 -32.16 -0.68 -16.09
C HIS A 22 -32.09 -1.25 -14.69
N VAL A 23 -32.19 -2.56 -14.58
CA VAL A 23 -31.92 -3.32 -13.35
C VAL A 23 -31.09 -4.52 -13.75
N GLY A 24 -29.89 -4.65 -13.16
CA GLY A 24 -28.96 -5.73 -13.51
C GLY A 24 -27.51 -5.29 -13.43
N TRP A 25 -26.63 -6.00 -14.12
CA TRP A 25 -25.21 -5.68 -14.10
C TRP A 25 -24.90 -4.44 -14.93
N VAL A 26 -23.96 -3.64 -14.42
CA VAL A 26 -23.31 -2.57 -15.17
C VAL A 26 -21.80 -2.66 -14.98
N ASP A 27 -21.05 -2.24 -15.99
CA ASP A 27 -19.60 -2.08 -15.86
C ASP A 27 -19.30 -1.02 -14.78
N ALA A 28 -18.38 -1.34 -13.88
CA ALA A 28 -18.10 -0.48 -12.73
C ALA A 28 -17.43 0.85 -13.11
N LYS A 29 -16.70 0.89 -14.24
CA LYS A 29 -15.98 2.07 -14.73
C LYS A 29 -16.88 2.94 -15.61
N SER A 30 -17.48 2.38 -16.66
CA SER A 30 -18.29 3.14 -17.62
C SER A 30 -19.71 3.40 -17.09
N GLY A 31 -20.27 2.43 -16.35
CA GLY A 31 -21.67 2.41 -15.94
C GLY A 31 -22.61 1.89 -17.04
N GLU A 32 -22.09 1.30 -18.11
CA GLU A 32 -22.88 0.71 -19.18
C GLU A 32 -23.46 -0.65 -18.77
N PRO A 33 -24.67 -1.00 -19.24
CA PRO A 33 -25.27 -2.32 -19.03
C PRO A 33 -24.38 -3.46 -19.52
N VAL A 34 -24.33 -4.53 -18.73
CA VAL A 34 -23.65 -5.77 -19.10
C VAL A 34 -24.66 -6.91 -18.98
N ASP A 35 -24.85 -7.66 -20.06
CA ASP A 35 -25.64 -8.90 -20.05
C ASP A 35 -24.74 -10.06 -19.58
N ASP A 36 -25.26 -10.96 -18.75
CA ASP A 36 -24.53 -12.13 -18.23
C ASP A 36 -23.86 -12.96 -19.33
N LYS A 37 -24.47 -13.05 -20.53
CA LYS A 37 -23.88 -13.79 -21.66
C LYS A 37 -22.60 -13.15 -22.21
N ASP A 38 -22.47 -11.83 -22.06
CA ASP A 38 -21.36 -11.04 -22.59
C ASP A 38 -20.24 -10.87 -21.57
N VAL A 39 -20.50 -11.16 -20.29
CA VAL A 39 -19.51 -11.07 -19.20
C VAL A 39 -18.23 -11.83 -19.53
N ARG A 40 -18.36 -13.05 -20.08
CA ARG A 40 -17.18 -13.85 -20.44
C ARG A 40 -16.38 -13.16 -21.56
N LEU A 41 -17.06 -12.78 -22.64
CA LEU A 41 -16.44 -12.15 -23.80
C LEU A 41 -15.68 -10.86 -23.42
N GLN A 42 -16.24 -10.08 -22.49
CA GLN A 42 -15.70 -8.77 -22.12
C GLN A 42 -14.57 -8.83 -21.07
N TYR A 43 -14.64 -9.78 -20.12
CA TYR A 43 -13.79 -9.75 -18.93
C TYR A 43 -12.88 -10.97 -18.73
N GLU A 44 -13.03 -12.06 -19.51
CA GLU A 44 -12.27 -13.30 -19.31
C GLU A 44 -10.76 -13.07 -19.41
N GLN A 45 -10.31 -12.26 -20.37
CA GLN A 45 -8.88 -11.98 -20.52
C GLN A 45 -8.30 -11.28 -19.28
N GLN A 46 -8.93 -10.20 -18.80
CA GLN A 46 -8.43 -9.48 -17.63
C GLN A 46 -8.52 -10.35 -16.37
N ILE A 47 -9.54 -11.19 -16.23
CA ILE A 47 -9.66 -12.15 -15.12
C ILE A 47 -8.48 -13.13 -15.13
N LEU A 48 -8.13 -13.70 -16.28
CA LEU A 48 -7.03 -14.66 -16.40
C LEU A 48 -5.66 -14.01 -16.17
N GLU A 49 -5.49 -12.75 -16.57
CA GLU A 49 -4.27 -11.98 -16.36
C GLU A 49 -4.07 -11.58 -14.88
N HIS A 50 -5.16 -11.35 -14.15
CA HIS A 50 -5.15 -10.77 -12.81
C HIS A 50 -5.72 -11.66 -11.69
N ALA A 51 -5.78 -12.98 -11.92
CA ALA A 51 -6.18 -13.95 -10.90
C ALA A 51 -5.22 -15.16 -10.84
N GLY A 52 -5.11 -15.79 -9.67
CA GLY A 52 -4.28 -16.98 -9.48
C GLY A 52 -2.79 -16.67 -9.30
N VAL A 53 -1.94 -17.58 -9.79
CA VAL A 53 -0.47 -17.51 -9.66
C VAL A 53 0.10 -16.67 -10.80
N ARG A 54 0.62 -15.49 -10.47
CA ARG A 54 1.12 -14.50 -11.44
C ARG A 54 2.26 -13.67 -10.86
N LEU A 55 2.83 -12.78 -11.68
CA LEU A 55 3.83 -11.81 -11.21
C LEU A 55 3.23 -10.92 -10.12
N ILE A 56 4.02 -10.61 -9.10
CA ILE A 56 3.62 -9.72 -8.01
C ILE A 56 3.22 -8.35 -8.57
N GLU A 57 1.99 -7.93 -8.29
CA GLU A 57 1.47 -6.60 -8.58
C GLU A 57 1.70 -5.71 -7.36
N PRO A 58 2.63 -4.73 -7.39
CA PRO A 58 3.00 -3.93 -6.21
C PRO A 58 1.84 -3.20 -5.56
N GLU A 59 0.79 -2.86 -6.32
CA GLU A 59 -0.44 -2.22 -5.88
C GLU A 59 -1.15 -3.03 -4.79
N LEU A 60 -1.08 -4.37 -4.86
CA LEU A 60 -1.66 -5.28 -3.87
C LEU A 60 -0.81 -5.38 -2.59
N PHE A 61 0.45 -4.93 -2.63
CA PHE A 61 1.42 -5.06 -1.55
C PHE A 61 1.96 -3.72 -1.06
N LYS A 62 1.12 -2.66 -1.07
CA LYS A 62 1.48 -1.31 -0.59
C LYS A 62 2.72 -0.72 -1.27
N GLY A 63 2.88 -0.98 -2.57
CA GLY A 63 4.02 -0.51 -3.36
C GLY A 63 5.30 -1.33 -3.19
N CYS A 64 5.23 -2.53 -2.59
CA CYS A 64 6.38 -3.42 -2.48
C CYS A 64 6.73 -3.99 -3.87
N ASP A 65 7.68 -3.37 -4.55
CA ASP A 65 8.24 -3.87 -5.80
C ASP A 65 9.34 -4.92 -5.50
N PRO A 66 9.16 -6.20 -5.86
CA PRO A 66 10.17 -7.22 -5.64
C PRO A 66 11.47 -6.98 -6.44
N LYS A 67 11.43 -6.21 -7.53
CA LYS A 67 12.64 -5.81 -8.28
C LYS A 67 13.44 -4.71 -7.57
N LYS A 68 12.82 -4.00 -6.62
CA LYS A 68 13.45 -2.92 -5.85
C LYS A 68 13.08 -3.00 -4.37
N LYS A 69 13.40 -4.14 -3.75
CA LYS A 69 13.14 -4.34 -2.33
C LYS A 69 14.12 -3.52 -1.48
N VAL A 70 13.61 -2.66 -0.61
CA VAL A 70 14.43 -1.83 0.28
C VAL A 70 14.78 -2.63 1.54
N PHE A 71 16.08 -2.71 1.83
CA PHE A 71 16.64 -3.22 3.08
C PHE A 71 17.42 -2.11 3.78
N HIS A 72 17.43 -2.11 5.10
CA HIS A 72 18.26 -1.18 5.87
C HIS A 72 19.50 -1.94 6.34
N GLN A 73 20.67 -1.43 5.98
CA GLN A 73 21.91 -1.91 6.56
C GLN A 73 22.36 -0.95 7.64
N GLU A 74 22.55 -1.50 8.82
CA GLU A 74 23.16 -0.78 9.91
C GLU A 74 24.66 -0.58 9.67
N VAL A 75 25.13 0.64 9.90
CA VAL A 75 26.54 1.00 9.82
C VAL A 75 26.91 1.91 10.99
N GLU A 76 28.19 1.89 11.37
CA GLU A 76 28.73 2.82 12.35
C GLU A 76 29.35 4.04 11.65
N LEU A 77 29.06 5.24 12.15
CA LEU A 77 29.63 6.48 11.63
C LEU A 77 31.12 6.58 11.94
N LEU A 78 31.91 6.88 10.91
CA LEU A 78 33.36 7.06 11.03
C LEU A 78 33.77 8.49 11.40
N HIS A 79 32.86 9.45 11.23
CA HIS A 79 33.01 10.87 11.53
C HIS A 79 31.67 11.44 12.02
N ASP A 80 31.72 12.61 12.64
CA ASP A 80 30.53 13.35 13.05
C ASP A 80 29.77 13.84 11.82
N LEU A 81 28.43 13.77 11.85
CA LEU A 81 27.59 14.39 10.83
C LEU A 81 27.38 15.88 11.11
N GLU A 82 26.90 16.58 10.08
CA GLU A 82 26.38 17.93 10.26
C GLU A 82 25.11 17.92 11.10
N PRO A 83 24.88 18.93 11.95
CA PRO A 83 23.64 19.05 12.70
C PRO A 83 22.43 19.23 11.79
N PHE A 84 21.29 18.69 12.19
CA PHE A 84 20.00 18.96 11.55
C PHE A 84 18.96 19.37 12.59
N GLU A 85 17.97 20.12 12.13
CA GLU A 85 16.88 20.63 12.95
C GLU A 85 15.78 19.58 13.13
N SER A 86 15.21 19.51 14.33
CA SER A 86 14.07 18.66 14.65
C SER A 86 13.28 19.22 15.84
N SER A 87 12.22 18.50 16.22
CA SER A 87 11.45 18.80 17.42
C SER A 87 12.24 18.44 18.68
N GLN A 88 11.95 19.11 19.80
CA GLN A 88 12.49 18.72 21.12
C GLN A 88 12.24 17.24 21.43
N ALA A 89 11.01 16.79 21.16
CA ALA A 89 10.58 15.43 21.48
C ALA A 89 11.39 14.38 20.71
N ASP A 90 11.78 14.64 19.47
CA ASP A 90 12.61 13.70 18.70
C ASP A 90 14.09 13.82 19.08
N ALA A 91 14.58 15.03 19.35
CA ALA A 91 15.94 15.23 19.86
C ALA A 91 16.19 14.44 21.17
N GLU A 92 15.24 14.48 22.11
CA GLU A 92 15.30 13.69 23.35
C GLU A 92 15.34 12.18 23.08
N LYS A 93 14.56 11.67 22.11
CA LYS A 93 14.59 10.25 21.71
C LYS A 93 15.93 9.85 21.10
N PHE A 94 16.51 10.68 20.23
CA PHE A 94 17.82 10.39 19.64
C PHE A 94 18.92 10.44 20.69
N LYS A 95 18.87 11.39 21.63
CA LYS A 95 19.81 11.45 22.76
C LYS A 95 19.68 10.22 23.66
N TYR A 96 18.47 9.75 23.92
CA TYR A 96 18.21 8.55 24.72
C TYR A 96 18.81 7.29 24.08
N GLU A 97 18.61 7.08 22.77
CA GLU A 97 19.12 5.90 22.06
C GLU A 97 20.65 5.94 21.88
N HIS A 98 21.21 7.09 21.50
CA HIS A 98 22.62 7.18 21.11
C HIS A 98 23.57 7.68 22.22
N GLY A 99 23.03 8.18 23.34
CA GLY A 99 23.81 8.59 24.52
C GLY A 99 24.91 9.61 24.17
N ASP A 100 26.17 9.26 24.49
CA ASP A 100 27.33 10.12 24.23
C ASP A 100 27.65 10.31 22.74
N LYS A 101 27.06 9.49 21.86
CA LYS A 101 27.24 9.53 20.41
C LYS A 101 26.24 10.45 19.70
N CYS A 102 25.42 11.18 20.45
CA CYS A 102 24.50 12.18 19.91
C CYS A 102 24.49 13.41 20.81
N ASP A 103 24.68 14.60 20.23
CA ASP A 103 24.49 15.86 20.94
C ASP A 103 23.18 16.50 20.51
N VAL A 104 22.51 17.12 21.47
CA VAL A 104 21.27 17.86 21.23
C VAL A 104 21.33 19.17 21.98
N TRP A 105 20.84 20.24 21.36
CA TRP A 105 20.78 21.56 21.99
C TRP A 105 19.65 22.39 21.39
N ALA A 106 19.13 23.32 22.19
CA ALA A 106 18.19 24.32 21.71
C ALA A 106 18.91 25.35 20.84
N GLY A 107 18.31 25.67 19.70
CA GLY A 107 18.68 26.81 18.89
C GLY A 107 18.02 28.08 19.40
N GLY A 108 17.00 28.54 18.66
CA GLY A 108 16.14 29.68 19.00
C GLY A 108 14.78 29.27 19.59
N GLU A 109 13.73 30.03 19.31
CA GLU A 109 12.38 29.77 19.82
C GLU A 109 11.78 28.48 19.22
N GLY A 110 11.95 27.37 19.94
CA GLY A 110 11.28 26.08 19.65
C GLY A 110 12.08 25.12 18.75
N GLU A 111 13.19 25.57 18.18
CA GLU A 111 14.05 24.76 17.31
C GLU A 111 15.09 23.98 18.13
N TRP A 112 15.22 22.68 17.84
CA TRP A 112 16.24 21.82 18.44
C TRP A 112 17.16 21.25 17.36
N PHE A 113 18.45 21.25 17.65
CA PHE A 113 19.46 20.69 16.76
C PHE A 113 19.96 19.36 17.30
N ILE A 114 20.17 18.42 16.38
CA ILE A 114 20.69 17.09 16.66
C ILE A 114 21.97 16.89 15.86
N LYS A 115 23.03 16.41 16.51
CA LYS A 115 24.29 16.03 15.86
C LYS A 115 24.69 14.62 16.26
N PHE A 116 24.69 13.72 15.27
CA PHE A 116 25.27 12.39 15.44
C PHE A 116 26.79 12.47 15.36
N LYS A 117 27.46 11.85 16.33
CA LYS A 117 28.90 11.79 16.43
C LYS A 117 29.44 10.47 15.88
N LYS A 118 30.74 10.46 15.60
CA LYS A 118 31.49 9.24 15.33
C LYS A 118 31.12 8.13 16.32
N GLY A 119 30.89 6.93 15.81
CA GLY A 119 30.47 5.78 16.60
C GLY A 119 28.96 5.61 16.71
N ALA A 120 28.13 6.59 16.34
CA ALA A 120 26.68 6.39 16.28
C ALA A 120 26.33 5.35 15.19
N ARG A 121 25.30 4.55 15.44
CA ARG A 121 24.80 3.54 14.49
C ARG A 121 23.65 4.14 13.69
N VAL A 122 23.70 4.05 12.37
CA VAL A 122 22.65 4.54 11.47
C VAL A 122 22.22 3.46 10.49
N CYS A 123 20.96 3.51 10.07
CA CYS A 123 20.38 2.58 9.10
C CYS A 123 20.39 3.21 7.70
N ILE A 124 21.20 2.66 6.79
CA ILE A 124 21.28 3.13 5.39
C ILE A 124 20.41 2.24 4.51
N PRO A 125 19.44 2.80 3.75
CA PRO A 125 18.64 2.02 2.82
C PRO A 125 19.49 1.51 1.63
N LYS A 126 19.25 0.27 1.24
CA LYS A 126 19.84 -0.42 0.08
C LYS A 126 18.75 -1.10 -0.72
N GLY A 127 18.87 -1.08 -2.05
CA GLY A 127 17.99 -1.82 -2.95
C GLY A 127 18.52 -3.22 -3.21
N PHE A 128 17.62 -4.20 -3.22
CA PHE A 128 17.91 -5.59 -3.58
C PHE A 128 16.90 -6.09 -4.62
N GLN A 129 17.38 -6.85 -5.60
CA GLN A 129 16.53 -7.57 -6.55
C GLN A 129 16.15 -8.91 -5.96
N PHE A 130 14.90 -9.06 -5.58
CA PHE A 130 14.40 -10.32 -5.06
C PHE A 130 14.18 -11.31 -6.21
N ASN A 131 14.48 -12.59 -5.98
CA ASN A 131 14.36 -13.66 -6.97
C ASN A 131 12.96 -14.28 -7.04
N HIS A 132 12.13 -14.06 -6.02
CA HIS A 132 10.74 -14.54 -6.00
C HIS A 132 9.81 -13.44 -6.51
N LEU A 133 9.54 -13.45 -7.82
CA LEU A 133 8.70 -12.45 -8.50
C LEU A 133 7.25 -12.91 -8.71
N ILE A 134 6.95 -14.18 -8.40
CA ILE A 134 5.65 -14.83 -8.65
C ILE A 134 5.03 -15.22 -7.33
N SER A 135 3.73 -14.98 -7.17
CA SER A 135 2.93 -15.41 -6.02
C SER A 135 1.51 -15.75 -6.43
N GLY A 136 0.88 -16.66 -5.67
CA GLY A 136 -0.58 -16.71 -5.61
C GLY A 136 -1.07 -15.42 -4.95
N GLN A 137 -1.90 -14.68 -5.66
CA GLN A 137 -2.40 -13.37 -5.21
C GLN A 137 -3.92 -13.37 -5.30
N THR A 138 -4.57 -12.79 -4.30
CA THR A 138 -5.99 -12.43 -4.37
C THR A 138 -6.26 -11.71 -5.69
N PRO A 139 -7.38 -11.99 -6.37
CA PRO A 139 -7.68 -11.37 -7.66
C PRO A 139 -7.60 -9.84 -7.57
N THR A 140 -6.95 -9.22 -8.54
CA THR A 140 -6.82 -7.76 -8.54
C THR A 140 -8.19 -7.10 -8.63
N GLY A 141 -8.41 -6.08 -7.80
CA GLY A 141 -9.71 -5.42 -7.66
C GLY A 141 -10.65 -6.05 -6.62
N TRP A 142 -10.24 -7.14 -5.96
CA TRP A 142 -10.95 -7.64 -4.77
C TRP A 142 -11.04 -6.57 -3.69
N ASP A 143 -12.23 -6.39 -3.14
CA ASP A 143 -12.53 -5.44 -2.08
C ASP A 143 -13.50 -6.05 -1.06
N ALA A 144 -13.16 -5.94 0.22
CA ALA A 144 -13.97 -6.49 1.31
C ALA A 144 -15.32 -5.76 1.44
N GLY A 145 -15.39 -4.50 1.02
CA GLY A 145 -16.60 -3.69 1.02
C GLY A 145 -17.65 -4.21 0.05
N CYS A 146 -17.25 -4.88 -1.04
CA CYS A 146 -18.19 -5.59 -1.92
C CYS A 146 -18.97 -6.69 -1.19
N TYR A 147 -18.41 -7.27 -0.13
CA TYR A 147 -19.07 -8.25 0.72
C TYR A 147 -19.88 -7.62 1.88
N GLY A 148 -20.03 -6.30 1.88
CA GLY A 148 -20.80 -5.56 2.89
C GLY A 148 -20.02 -5.24 4.17
N ILE A 149 -18.69 -5.39 4.16
CA ILE A 149 -17.88 -5.05 5.32
C ILE A 149 -17.76 -3.52 5.44
N PRO A 150 -18.12 -2.92 6.59
CA PRO A 150 -17.99 -1.50 6.83
C PRO A 150 -16.55 -0.96 6.69
N ALA A 151 -16.41 0.26 6.16
CA ALA A 151 -15.12 0.88 5.89
C ALA A 151 -14.25 1.08 7.14
N ASP A 152 -14.86 1.33 8.31
CA ASP A 152 -14.17 1.47 9.59
C ASP A 152 -13.53 0.14 10.04
N ILE A 153 -14.18 -1.00 9.76
CA ILE A 153 -13.62 -2.32 10.03
C ILE A 153 -12.46 -2.61 9.08
N ILE A 154 -12.62 -2.31 7.78
CA ILE A 154 -11.55 -2.49 6.78
C ILE A 154 -10.30 -1.67 7.15
N ALA A 155 -10.49 -0.45 7.67
CA ALA A 155 -9.38 0.41 8.08
C ALA A 155 -8.66 -0.08 9.34
N GLN A 156 -9.34 -0.79 10.24
CA GLN A 156 -8.79 -1.23 11.52
C GLN A 156 -8.14 -2.62 11.47
N VAL A 157 -8.67 -3.52 10.64
CA VAL A 157 -8.27 -4.94 10.62
C VAL A 157 -7.21 -5.19 9.54
N LYS A 158 -6.30 -6.14 9.80
CA LYS A 158 -5.32 -6.56 8.80
C LYS A 158 -6.02 -7.21 7.61
N HIS A 159 -5.56 -6.90 6.40
CA HIS A 159 -6.08 -7.47 5.15
C HIS A 159 -6.22 -9.00 5.18
N CYS A 160 -5.24 -9.70 5.79
CA CYS A 160 -5.25 -11.16 5.89
C CYS A 160 -6.44 -11.76 6.68
N ALA A 161 -7.15 -10.96 7.47
CA ALA A 161 -8.38 -11.41 8.11
C ALA A 161 -9.52 -11.61 7.11
N PHE A 162 -9.42 -11.02 5.93
CA PHE A 162 -10.41 -11.09 4.87
C PHE A 162 -10.04 -12.07 3.75
N ASP A 163 -8.84 -12.65 3.76
CA ASP A 163 -8.37 -13.59 2.72
C ASP A 163 -9.25 -14.86 2.60
N TYR A 164 -10.15 -15.10 3.56
CA TYR A 164 -11.10 -16.22 3.59
C TYR A 164 -12.49 -15.87 3.01
N LEU A 165 -12.67 -14.67 2.45
CA LEU A 165 -13.92 -14.15 1.89
C LEU A 165 -13.85 -14.01 0.35
#